data_AF-A0A6L7TLM9-F1
#
_entry.id   AF-A0A6L7TLM9-F1
#
_cell.length_a   1.000
_cell.length_b   1.000
_cell.length_c   1.000
_cell.angle_alpha   90.00
_cell.angle_beta   90.00
_cell.angle_gamma   90.00
#
_symmetry.space_group_name_H-M   'P 1'
#
loop_
_entity.id
_entity.type
_entity.pdbx_description
1 polymer ?
#
loop_
_entity_poly.entity_id
_entity_poly.type
_entity_poly.pdbx_seq_one_letter_code
_entity_poly.pdbx_strand_id
1 'polypeptide(L)' 'MKKQQFQPLTPAALYARVSSDRQDVDLSVAAQMRALRDYARNNGYSVAREYVDEAESGRIADRPQ' A
#
# COMPACT_ATOMS: atom_id res chain seq x y z
N MET A 1 32.80 11.29 22.23
CA MET A 1 32.25 10.96 20.89
C MET A 1 31.20 9.86 21.06
N LYS A 2 29.91 10.13 20.82
CA LYS A 2 28.86 9.10 20.93
C LYS A 2 28.94 8.20 19.68
N LYS A 3 29.18 6.91 19.87
CA LYS A 3 29.10 5.93 18.78
C LYS A 3 27.66 5.89 18.29
N GLN A 4 27.42 6.25 17.03
CA GLN A 4 26.13 6.04 16.39
C GLN A 4 25.94 4.52 16.25
N GLN A 5 25.07 3.93 17.07
CA GLN A 5 24.71 2.53 16.93
C GLN A 5 23.88 2.37 15.66
N PHE A 6 24.39 1.58 14.72
CA PHE A 6 23.64 1.18 13.54
C PHE A 6 22.54 0.21 13.99
N GLN A 7 21.28 0.64 13.97
CA GLN A 7 20.16 -0.27 14.13
C GLN A 7 19.77 -0.76 12.73
N PRO A 8 19.77 -2.07 12.46
CA PRO A 8 19.36 -2.59 11.16
C PRO A 8 17.88 -2.27 10.92
N LEU A 9 17.55 -1.87 9.69
CA LEU A 9 16.16 -1.63 9.30
C LEU A 9 15.39 -2.94 9.34
N THR A 10 14.19 -2.92 9.92
CA THR A 10 13.30 -4.09 9.92
C THR A 10 12.64 -4.21 8.54
N PRO A 11 12.76 -5.34 7.83
CA PRO A 11 12.07 -5.52 6.56
C PRO A 11 10.55 -5.58 6.75
N ALA A 12 9.79 -4.90 5.90
CA ALA A 12 8.33 -4.88 5.91
C ALA A 12 7.75 -5.05 4.50
N ALA A 13 6.56 -5.64 4.42
CA ALA A 13 5.75 -5.67 3.20
C ALA A 13 4.59 -4.67 3.32
N LEU A 14 4.29 -3.94 2.24
CA LEU A 14 3.15 -3.04 2.15
C LEU A 14 2.02 -3.71 1.37
N TYR A 15 0.78 -3.51 1.80
CA TYR A 15 -0.42 -3.98 1.09
C TYR A 15 -1.45 -2.86 1.05
N ALA A 16 -2.02 -2.61 -0.13
CA ALA A 16 -3.11 -1.67 -0.36
C ALA A 16 -4.22 -2.34 -1.18
N ARG A 17 -5.48 -1.96 -0.92
CA ARG A 17 -6.65 -2.48 -1.63
C ARG A 17 -7.65 -1.38 -1.89
N VAL A 18 -8.30 -1.42 -3.05
CA VAL A 18 -9.49 -0.61 -3.36
C VAL A 18 -10.65 -1.52 -3.73
N SER A 19 -11.86 -1.21 -3.28
CA SER A 19 -13.09 -1.87 -3.73
C SER A 19 -13.79 -1.03 -4.78
N SER A 20 -14.22 -1.67 -5.86
CA SER A 20 -14.92 -1.09 -7.01
C SER A 20 -16.27 -0.43 -6.71
N ASP A 21 -16.85 -0.65 -5.53
CA ASP A 21 -18.25 -0.30 -5.25
C ASP A 21 -18.46 1.07 -4.60
N ARG A 22 -17.40 1.86 -4.39
CA ARG A 22 -17.55 3.23 -3.87
C ARG A 22 -16.75 4.18 -4.74
N GLN A 23 -17.46 4.92 -5.58
CA GLN A 23 -16.94 6.09 -6.30
C GLN A 23 -16.53 7.26 -5.37
N ASP A 24 -16.55 7.05 -4.04
CA ASP A 24 -16.07 7.97 -3.00
C ASP A 24 -15.07 7.26 -2.08
N VAL A 25 -13.88 6.93 -2.59
CA VAL A 25 -12.74 6.60 -1.72
C VAL A 25 -11.75 7.75 -1.78
N ASP A 26 -11.79 8.61 -0.77
CA ASP A 26 -10.96 9.81 -0.59
C ASP A 26 -9.44 9.58 -0.71
N LEU A 27 -8.98 8.33 -0.79
CA LEU A 27 -7.59 7.95 -0.98
C LEU A 27 -7.44 6.90 -2.08
N SER A 28 -6.97 7.35 -3.24
CA SER A 28 -6.49 6.46 -4.30
C SER A 28 -5.45 5.48 -3.75
N VAL A 29 -5.29 4.31 -4.39
CA VAL A 29 -4.20 3.35 -4.07
C VAL A 29 -2.86 4.07 -3.95
N ALA A 30 -2.58 5.01 -4.85
CA ALA A 30 -1.36 5.80 -4.84
C ALA A 30 -1.18 6.61 -3.54
N ALA A 31 -2.26 7.23 -3.04
CA ALA A 31 -2.23 7.96 -1.78
C ALA A 31 -2.00 7.03 -0.57
N GLN A 32 -2.62 5.84 -0.57
CA GLN A 32 -2.40 4.82 0.46
C GLN A 32 -0.93 4.34 0.47
N MET A 33 -0.39 4.01 -0.70
CA MET A 33 1.00 3.56 -0.84
C MET A 33 2.00 4.64 -0.40
N ARG A 34 1.74 5.91 -0.71
CA ARG A 34 2.57 7.02 -0.24
C ARG A 34 2.59 7.09 1.29
N ALA A 35 1.42 7.02 1.93
CA ALA A 35 1.33 7.05 3.40
C ALA A 35 2.06 5.87 4.06
N LEU A 36 1.93 4.66 3.50
CA LEU A 36 2.61 3.47 3.99
C LEU A 36 4.15 3.57 3.89
N ARG A 37 4.66 4.08 2.76
CA ARG A 37 6.10 4.31 2.55
C ARG A 37 6.66 5.35 3.52
N ASP A 38 5.93 6.44 3.73
CA ASP A 38 6.35 7.50 4.66
C ASP A 38 6.37 6.99 6.10
N TYR A 39 5.36 6.20 6.50
CA TYR A 39 5.36 5.51 7.79
C TYR A 39 6.55 4.56 7.92
N ALA A 40 6.82 3.71 6.92
CA ALA A 40 7.93 2.78 6.94
C ALA A 40 9.28 3.50 7.14
N ARG A 41 9.51 4.57 6.37
CA ARG A 41 10.73 5.40 6.46
C ARG A 41 10.90 6.02 7.85
N ASN A 42 9.82 6.58 8.41
CA ASN A 42 9.87 7.29 9.68
C ASN A 42 10.04 6.37 10.89
N ASN A 43 9.74 5.08 10.74
CA ASN A 43 9.76 4.10 11.83
C ASN A 43 10.88 3.05 11.68
N GLY A 44 11.86 3.27 10.81
CA GLY A 44 13.03 2.38 10.71
C GLY A 44 12.74 1.06 9.99
N TYR A 45 11.78 1.05 9.07
CA TYR A 45 11.49 -0.10 8.23
C TYR A 45 12.15 0.04 6.85
N SER A 46 12.55 -1.09 6.27
CA SER A 46 12.91 -1.22 4.86
C SER A 46 11.77 -1.91 4.13
N VAL A 47 11.22 -1.29 3.09
CA VAL A 47 10.14 -1.90 2.30
C VAL A 47 10.73 -2.97 1.39
N ALA A 48 10.47 -4.23 1.71
CA ALA A 48 10.96 -5.40 0.97
C ALA A 48 10.04 -5.77 -0.20
N ARG A 49 8.74 -5.46 -0.09
CA ARG A 49 7.75 -5.74 -1.14
C ARG A 49 6.50 -4.89 -0.98
N GLU A 50 5.81 -4.67 -2.08
CA GLU A 50 4.55 -3.95 -2.15
C GLU A 50 3.52 -4.79 -2.92
N TYR A 51 2.28 -4.80 -2.44
CA TYR A 51 1.18 -5.55 -3.01
C TYR A 51 -0.04 -4.63 -3.15
N VAL A 52 -0.69 -4.69 -4.31
CA VAL A 52 -1.91 -3.92 -4.58
C VAL A 52 -2.99 -4.89 -5.02
N ASP A 53 -4.15 -4.79 -4.39
CA ASP A 53 -5.37 -5.47 -4.77
C ASP A 53 -6.33 -4.44 -5.37
N GLU A 54 -6.26 -4.32 -6.69
CA GLU A 54 -7.23 -3.60 -7.48
C GLU A 54 -8.44 -4.54 -7.59
N ALA A 55 -9.39 -4.45 -6.65
CA ALA A 55 -10.59 -5.26 -6.75
C ALA A 55 -11.42 -4.74 -7.94
N GLU A 56 -11.10 -5.21 -9.13
CA GLU A 56 -11.86 -5.01 -10.35
C GLU A 56 -13.22 -5.67 -10.10
N SER A 57 -14.31 -4.86 -10.06
CA SER A 57 -15.65 -5.44 -10.00
C SER A 57 -15.78 -6.35 -11.20
N GLY A 58 -16.02 -7.64 -10.96
CA GLY A 58 -16.48 -8.59 -11.98
C GLY A 58 -17.88 -8.25 -12.49
N ARG A 59 -18.11 -7.03 -12.98
CA ARG A 59 -19.27 -6.62 -13.77
C ARG A 59 -18.95 -6.73 -15.27
N ILE A 60 -18.40 -7.87 -15.69
CA ILE A 60 -18.59 -8.34 -17.06
C ILE A 60 -19.66 -9.43 -16.99
N ALA A 61 -20.89 -9.01 -16.64
CA ALA A 61 -22.07 -9.78 -16.97
C ALA A 61 -22.57 -9.24 -18.32
N ASP A 62 -21.75 -9.46 -19.34
CA ASP A 62 -22.15 -9.32 -20.74
C ASP A 62 -23.18 -10.43 -21.02
N ARG A 63 -24.46 -10.13 -20.75
CA ARG A 63 -25.59 -10.94 -21.21
C ARG A 63 -26.29 -10.18 -22.34
N PRO A 64 -25.95 -10.43 -23.62
CA PRO A 64 -26.79 -9.99 -24.72
C PRO A 64 -28.17 -10.66 -24.63
N GLN A 65 -29.22 -9.87 -24.88
CA GLN A 65 -30.58 -10.33 -25.18
C GLN A 65 -30.70 -10.56 -26.68
#